data_AF-A0A2A6RHB2-F1
#
_entry.id   AF-A0A2A6RHB2-F1
#
_cell.length_a   1.000
_cell.length_b   1.000
_cell.length_c   1.000
_cell.angle_alpha   90.00
_cell.angle_beta   90.00
_cell.angle_gamma   90.00
#
_symmetry.space_group_name_H-M   'P 1'
#
loop_
_entity.id
_entity.type
_entity.pdbx_description
1 polymer ?
#
loop_
_entity_poly.entity_id
_entity_poly.type
_entity_poly.pdbx_seq_one_letter_code
_entity_poly.pdbx_strand_id
1 'polypeptide(L)'
;MTATVSELDATAAAFRAALLRRDEAALRRLMAAYQPAYAAIQREVAVLTAQIAAARAAGETIRPAWLRERGRLEVLERQIVQEWARFAATAEQVITQTQREAVVAAVVEAAALTQAALDEAGLPSRLAVGGSVTRLPTEATAALVGVLGDGSPLRGLLDALGQEAAASVEAALLRGVTIGRNPRQTARDIRTALGGNLTRALTIARTEHLRAYRGATLERFRDNADILRGWQWRASPSARTCAVCLAMDGREFGLNEAMPTHPNCRCTQIPLLRDRPAPTRTLGADWFADQDEATQRRILGPGAFDLYRSGRITLGDLVGVRNDPRWGPTIYRRSLGDVRGENLSGLGVADGAKGRGGSGGSSGDATPPKTPIAPTNRALAAARTEEDRIRAQRFESAFAVDRMGRVLLQKDGGKREVSFTRQEMGTLRGGIGVVFTHNHPDGWRFQPNDPRFAGNSFSKADLQFACTTQLSELRVVTPTRRYYLRPPAKGWSEATWNTEMKAFYEKAYKAVQADLIRKVKDGIMTLAEKDAATDHEILLRVASKFGMSYGYTED
;
A
#
# COMPACT_ATOMS: atom_id res chain seq x y z
N MET A 1 -17.03 30.05 -27.47
CA MET A 1 -17.00 31.00 -26.34
C MET A 1 -15.90 30.54 -25.40
N THR A 2 -14.81 31.30 -25.28
CA THR A 2 -13.76 31.01 -24.29
C THR A 2 -14.38 31.13 -22.91
N ALA A 3 -14.50 30.03 -22.17
CA ALA A 3 -14.99 30.05 -20.79
C ALA A 3 -14.11 31.00 -19.98
N THR A 4 -14.67 32.15 -19.60
CA THR A 4 -14.02 33.09 -18.68
C THR A 4 -13.78 32.35 -17.38
N VAL A 5 -12.52 32.22 -16.98
CA VAL A 5 -12.15 31.60 -15.70
C VAL A 5 -12.70 32.49 -14.59
N SER A 6 -13.54 31.93 -13.72
CA SER A 6 -14.10 32.63 -12.57
C SER A 6 -12.99 33.18 -11.67
N GLU A 7 -13.22 34.33 -11.03
CA GLU A 7 -12.26 34.97 -10.12
C GLU A 7 -11.92 34.06 -8.93
N LEU A 8 -12.92 33.32 -8.43
CA LEU A 8 -12.72 32.31 -7.39
C LEU A 8 -11.78 31.19 -7.85
N ASP A 9 -11.96 30.73 -9.09
CA ASP A 9 -11.14 29.68 -9.68
C ASP A 9 -9.69 30.13 -9.94
N ALA A 10 -9.51 31.38 -10.37
CA ALA A 10 -8.20 32.00 -10.54
C ALA A 10 -7.47 32.16 -9.19
N THR A 11 -8.20 32.60 -8.17
CA THR A 11 -7.71 32.73 -6.78
C THR A 11 -7.27 31.36 -6.22
N ALA A 12 -8.11 30.34 -6.38
CA ALA A 12 -7.78 28.97 -5.96
C ALA A 12 -6.54 28.40 -6.69
N ALA A 13 -6.39 28.71 -7.98
CA ALA A 13 -5.22 28.29 -8.77
C ALA A 13 -3.93 29.01 -8.31
N ALA A 14 -4.00 30.31 -8.03
CA ALA A 14 -2.86 31.10 -7.54
C ALA A 14 -2.37 30.60 -6.18
N PHE A 15 -3.29 30.33 -5.26
CA PHE A 15 -2.98 29.78 -3.93
C PHE A 15 -2.38 28.38 -3.99
N ARG A 16 -2.92 27.51 -4.84
CA ARG A 16 -2.30 26.21 -5.11
C ARG A 16 -0.87 26.36 -5.62
N ALA A 17 -0.61 27.27 -6.56
CA ALA A 17 0.73 27.51 -7.07
C ALA A 17 1.68 28.05 -5.98
N ALA A 18 1.20 28.92 -5.09
CA ALA A 18 1.98 29.42 -3.96
C ALA A 18 2.31 28.32 -2.95
N LEU A 19 1.34 27.45 -2.63
CA LEU A 19 1.52 26.30 -1.75
C LEU A 19 2.56 25.32 -2.31
N LEU A 20 2.53 25.05 -3.62
CA LEU A 20 3.51 24.22 -4.31
C LEU A 20 4.94 24.78 -4.24
N ARG A 21 5.11 26.11 -4.31
CA ARG A 21 6.43 26.74 -4.15
C ARG A 21 6.96 26.63 -2.71
N ARG A 22 6.07 26.73 -1.71
CA ARG A 22 6.42 26.51 -0.29
C ARG A 22 6.83 25.06 -0.04
N ASP A 23 6.08 24.12 -0.60
CA ASP A 23 6.45 22.69 -0.64
C ASP A 23 7.87 22.50 -1.19
N GLU A 24 8.19 23.06 -2.35
CA GLU A 24 9.53 22.92 -2.96
C GLU A 24 10.65 23.47 -2.08
N ALA A 25 10.42 24.57 -1.36
CA ALA A 25 11.37 25.09 -0.38
C ALA A 25 11.59 24.13 0.79
N ALA A 26 10.51 23.57 1.36
CA ALA A 26 10.58 22.58 2.44
C ALA A 26 11.29 21.29 2.00
N LEU A 27 10.98 20.77 0.81
CA LEU A 27 11.62 19.59 0.26
C LEU A 27 13.12 19.81 0.03
N ARG A 28 13.55 21.01 -0.39
CA ARG A 28 14.99 21.35 -0.49
C ARG A 28 15.68 21.33 0.87
N ARG A 29 15.05 21.86 1.93
CA ARG A 29 15.58 21.81 3.31
C ARG A 29 15.70 20.36 3.79
N LEU A 30 14.71 19.51 3.51
CA LEU A 30 14.75 18.08 3.84
C LEU A 30 15.86 17.34 3.10
N MET A 31 16.03 17.61 1.80
CA MET A 31 17.12 17.03 1.02
C MET A 31 18.48 17.46 1.58
N ALA A 32 18.65 18.74 1.94
CA ALA A 32 19.87 19.24 2.56
C ALA A 32 20.14 18.56 3.92
N ALA A 33 19.10 18.32 4.73
CA ALA A 33 19.21 17.60 6.00
C ALA A 33 19.52 16.10 5.81
N TYR A 34 19.07 15.49 4.71
CA TYR A 34 19.33 14.10 4.39
C TYR A 34 20.78 13.86 3.94
N GLN A 35 21.40 14.83 3.25
CA GLN A 35 22.74 14.66 2.66
C GLN A 35 23.82 14.23 3.67
N PRO A 36 23.95 14.84 4.86
CA PRO A 36 24.93 14.41 5.87
C PRO A 36 24.70 12.96 6.34
N ALA A 37 23.45 12.60 6.66
CA ALA A 37 23.09 11.26 7.11
C ALA A 37 23.38 10.21 6.02
N TYR A 38 23.03 10.53 4.78
CA TYR A 38 23.30 9.68 3.63
C TYR A 38 24.81 9.50 3.39
N ALA A 39 25.59 10.58 3.45
CA ALA A 39 27.04 10.52 3.31
C ALA A 39 27.69 9.69 4.43
N ALA A 40 27.20 9.80 5.66
CA ALA A 40 27.64 8.97 6.78
C ALA A 40 27.36 7.48 6.53
N ILE A 41 26.12 7.13 6.18
CA ILE A 41 25.73 5.75 5.85
C ILE A 41 26.59 5.20 4.70
N GLN A 42 26.84 5.99 3.67
CA GLN A 42 27.67 5.58 2.54
C GLN A 42 29.11 5.28 2.95
N ARG A 43 29.70 6.03 3.89
CA ARG A 43 31.04 5.74 4.41
C ARG A 43 31.08 4.40 5.13
N GLU A 44 30.11 4.12 5.99
CA GLU A 44 30.04 2.85 6.72
C GLU A 44 29.86 1.65 5.77
N VAL A 45 28.98 1.79 4.77
CA VAL A 45 28.81 0.79 3.71
C VAL A 45 30.10 0.61 2.90
N ALA A 46 30.82 1.69 2.59
CA ALA A 46 32.09 1.63 1.85
C ALA A 46 33.16 0.88 2.66
N VAL A 47 33.25 1.12 3.97
CA VAL A 47 34.17 0.40 4.87
C VAL A 47 33.88 -1.09 4.84
N LEU A 48 32.63 -1.51 5.05
CA LEU A 48 32.28 -2.93 5.06
C LEU A 48 32.47 -3.59 3.68
N THR A 49 32.13 -2.90 2.60
CA THR A 49 32.34 -3.41 1.24
C THR A 49 33.81 -3.51 0.85
N ALA A 50 34.67 -2.61 1.36
CA ALA A 50 36.12 -2.71 1.20
C ALA A 50 36.71 -3.89 1.99
N GLN A 51 36.23 -4.13 3.22
CA GLN A 51 36.61 -5.31 4.00
C GLN A 51 36.25 -6.61 3.28
N ILE A 52 35.04 -6.69 2.70
CA ILE A 52 34.63 -7.84 1.86
C ILE A 52 35.57 -8.01 0.66
N ALA A 53 35.94 -6.91 0.00
CA ALA A 53 36.82 -6.94 -1.17
C ALA A 53 38.23 -7.42 -0.80
N ALA A 54 38.80 -6.93 0.29
CA ALA A 54 40.12 -7.31 0.79
C ALA A 54 40.16 -8.78 1.21
N ALA A 55 39.16 -9.25 1.96
CA ALA A 55 39.06 -10.64 2.37
C ALA A 55 38.95 -11.58 1.17
N ARG A 56 38.18 -11.22 0.12
CA ARG A 56 38.16 -11.97 -1.15
C ARG A 56 39.52 -12.00 -1.84
N ALA A 57 40.23 -10.87 -1.89
CA ALA A 57 41.55 -10.78 -2.50
C ALA A 57 42.60 -11.62 -1.75
N ALA A 58 42.45 -11.76 -0.43
CA ALA A 58 43.26 -12.64 0.40
C ALA A 58 42.90 -14.14 0.29
N GLY A 59 41.92 -14.50 -0.54
CA GLY A 59 41.47 -15.88 -0.72
C GLY A 59 40.51 -16.38 0.36
N GLU A 60 40.00 -15.50 1.24
CA GLU A 60 39.00 -15.89 2.24
C GLU A 60 37.64 -16.20 1.58
N THR A 61 36.99 -17.26 2.06
CA THR A 61 35.65 -17.62 1.58
C THR A 61 34.59 -16.77 2.27
N ILE A 62 34.03 -15.78 1.56
CA ILE A 62 32.98 -14.91 2.11
C ILE A 62 31.61 -15.58 2.03
N ARG A 63 31.12 -16.05 3.19
CA ARG A 63 29.77 -16.63 3.35
C ARG A 63 28.86 -15.66 4.12
N PRO A 64 27.52 -15.84 4.11
CA PRO A 64 26.63 -15.01 4.94
C PRO A 64 27.00 -14.96 6.43
N ALA A 65 27.62 -16.04 6.95
CA ALA A 65 28.16 -16.06 8.31
C ALA A 65 29.27 -15.04 8.54
N TRP A 66 30.11 -14.74 7.54
CA TRP A 66 31.20 -13.75 7.62
C TRP A 66 30.68 -12.34 7.94
N LEU A 67 29.51 -11.98 7.40
CA LEU A 67 28.85 -10.70 7.70
C LEU A 67 28.35 -10.61 9.15
N ARG A 68 27.98 -11.77 9.73
CA ARG A 68 27.47 -11.88 11.10
C ARG A 68 28.58 -12.09 12.13
N GLU A 69 29.74 -12.61 11.71
CA GLU A 69 30.90 -12.76 12.57
C GLU A 69 31.36 -11.41 13.12
N ARG A 70 31.63 -11.40 14.44
CA ARG A 70 32.12 -10.22 15.19
C ARG A 70 31.19 -9.00 15.13
N GLY A 71 29.90 -9.17 14.82
CA GLY A 71 28.89 -8.10 14.88
C GLY A 71 29.02 -7.03 13.79
N ARG A 72 29.71 -7.29 12.67
CA ARG A 72 29.94 -6.30 11.60
C ARG A 72 28.65 -5.72 11.04
N LEU A 73 27.70 -6.60 10.72
CA LEU A 73 26.39 -6.21 10.22
C LEU A 73 25.59 -5.44 11.28
N GLU A 74 25.60 -5.91 12.54
CA GLU A 74 24.90 -5.25 13.64
C GLU A 74 25.45 -3.84 13.94
N VAL A 75 26.76 -3.64 13.82
CA VAL A 75 27.38 -2.31 13.96
C VAL A 75 26.88 -1.37 12.86
N LEU A 76 26.90 -1.83 11.61
CA LEU A 76 26.42 -1.06 10.46
C LEU A 76 24.93 -0.71 10.60
N GLU A 77 24.11 -1.67 11.01
CA GLU A 77 22.68 -1.46 11.25
C GLU A 77 22.45 -0.41 12.33
N ARG A 78 23.16 -0.50 13.47
CA ARG A 78 23.08 0.51 14.54
C ARG A 78 23.47 1.90 14.04
N GLN A 79 24.53 2.01 13.25
CA GLN A 79 24.96 3.29 12.67
C GLN A 79 23.90 3.85 11.70
N ILE A 80 23.33 3.01 10.84
CA ILE A 80 22.25 3.43 9.92
C ILE A 80 21.06 3.96 10.70
N VAL A 81 20.61 3.23 11.72
CA VAL A 81 19.48 3.65 12.56
C VAL A 81 19.79 4.97 13.28
N GLN A 82 21.01 5.16 13.78
CA GLN A 82 21.41 6.41 14.45
C GLN A 82 21.44 7.61 13.49
N GLU A 83 22.05 7.46 12.31
CA GLU A 83 22.07 8.54 11.31
C GLU A 83 20.66 8.86 10.80
N TRP A 84 19.83 7.83 10.66
CA TRP A 84 18.43 8.02 10.32
C TRP A 84 17.64 8.74 11.42
N ALA A 85 17.86 8.41 12.69
CA ALA A 85 17.18 9.07 13.80
C ALA A 85 17.51 10.57 13.86
N ARG A 86 18.76 10.96 13.54
CA ARG A 86 19.15 12.37 13.41
C ARG A 86 18.41 13.05 12.26
N PHE A 87 18.37 12.42 11.09
CA PHE A 87 17.60 12.93 9.95
C PHE A 87 16.11 13.06 10.29
N ALA A 88 15.51 12.05 10.92
CA ALA A 88 14.11 12.03 11.30
C ALA A 88 13.76 13.20 12.24
N ALA A 89 14.63 13.51 13.21
CA ALA A 89 14.45 14.67 14.10
C ALA A 89 14.46 16.00 13.34
N THR A 90 15.42 16.21 12.43
CA THR A 90 15.43 17.42 11.59
C THR A 90 14.25 17.45 10.63
N ALA A 91 13.86 16.30 10.07
CA ALA A 91 12.73 16.21 9.15
C ALA A 91 11.42 16.57 9.83
N GLU A 92 11.20 16.07 11.05
CA GLU A 92 10.05 16.42 11.89
C GLU A 92 9.97 17.93 12.17
N GLN A 93 11.10 18.56 12.52
CA GLN A 93 11.16 20.01 12.73
C GLN A 93 10.79 20.78 11.45
N VAL A 94 11.36 20.39 10.30
CA VAL A 94 11.06 21.04 9.01
C VAL A 94 9.59 20.86 8.63
N ILE A 95 9.03 19.65 8.79
CA ILE A 95 7.62 19.37 8.48
C ILE A 95 6.71 20.19 9.39
N THR A 96 6.96 20.20 10.70
CA THR A 96 6.18 20.94 11.70
C THR A 96 6.19 22.43 11.39
N GLN A 97 7.37 23.00 11.11
CA GLN A 97 7.50 24.41 10.76
C GLN A 97 6.73 24.73 9.47
N THR A 98 6.84 23.88 8.46
CA THR A 98 6.11 24.04 7.19
C THR A 98 4.60 23.96 7.39
N GLN A 99 4.11 23.06 8.24
CA GLN A 99 2.69 22.97 8.57
C GLN A 99 2.18 24.23 9.26
N ARG A 100 2.95 24.83 10.18
CA ARG A 100 2.59 26.13 10.80
C ARG A 100 2.47 27.23 9.76
N GLU A 101 3.44 27.33 8.85
CA GLU A 101 3.41 28.28 7.73
C GLU A 101 2.19 28.06 6.83
N ALA A 102 1.84 26.79 6.58
CA ALA A 102 0.68 26.40 5.79
C ALA A 102 -0.65 26.79 6.42
N VAL A 103 -0.77 26.60 7.73
CA VAL A 103 -1.96 26.96 8.49
C VAL A 103 -2.17 28.47 8.44
N VAL A 104 -1.11 29.27 8.64
CA VAL A 104 -1.18 30.74 8.50
C VAL A 104 -1.60 31.14 7.09
N ALA A 105 -1.00 30.54 6.05
CA ALA A 105 -1.37 30.81 4.67
C ALA A 105 -2.83 30.45 4.39
N ALA A 106 -3.29 29.28 4.85
CA ALA A 106 -4.66 28.81 4.66
C ALA A 106 -5.70 29.77 5.24
N VAL A 107 -5.41 30.48 6.32
CA VAL A 107 -6.34 31.45 6.92
C VAL A 107 -6.59 32.63 6.00
N VAL A 108 -5.51 33.24 5.55
CA VAL A 108 -5.54 34.40 4.66
C VAL A 108 -6.20 34.01 3.34
N GLU A 109 -5.79 32.86 2.81
CA GLU A 109 -6.24 32.36 1.52
C GLU A 109 -7.71 31.91 1.57
N ALA A 110 -8.20 31.32 2.67
CA ALA A 110 -9.61 30.99 2.84
C ALA A 110 -10.50 32.24 2.88
N ALA A 111 -10.07 33.31 3.56
CA ALA A 111 -10.80 34.57 3.58
C ALA A 111 -10.90 35.18 2.17
N ALA A 112 -9.81 35.17 1.41
CA ALA A 112 -9.78 35.64 0.02
C ALA A 112 -10.66 34.78 -0.90
N LEU A 113 -10.70 33.46 -0.73
CA LEU A 113 -11.62 32.59 -1.47
C LEU A 113 -13.09 32.91 -1.16
N THR A 114 -13.43 33.13 0.12
CA THR A 114 -14.80 33.53 0.49
C THR A 114 -15.16 34.88 -0.11
N GLN A 115 -14.23 35.84 -0.09
CA GLN A 115 -14.43 37.16 -0.68
C GLN A 115 -14.66 37.06 -2.21
N ALA A 116 -13.82 36.34 -2.94
CA ALA A 116 -13.98 36.12 -4.37
C ALA A 116 -15.32 35.45 -4.71
N ALA A 117 -15.80 34.51 -3.87
CA ALA A 117 -17.12 33.90 -4.06
C ALA A 117 -18.28 34.89 -3.85
N LEU A 118 -18.16 35.80 -2.88
CA LEU A 118 -19.15 36.87 -2.65
C LEU A 118 -19.18 37.88 -3.80
N ASP A 119 -18.01 38.28 -4.28
CA ASP A 119 -17.86 39.23 -5.40
C ASP A 119 -18.45 38.66 -6.69
N GLU A 120 -18.17 37.39 -7.01
CA GLU A 120 -18.76 36.70 -8.15
C GLU A 120 -20.30 36.57 -8.03
N ALA A 121 -20.81 36.47 -6.80
CA ALA A 121 -22.25 36.45 -6.52
C ALA A 121 -22.91 37.84 -6.50
N GLY A 122 -22.14 38.92 -6.69
CA GLY A 122 -22.63 40.30 -6.61
C GLY A 122 -23.10 40.70 -5.22
N LEU A 123 -22.58 40.07 -4.16
CA LEU A 123 -22.97 40.31 -2.78
C LEU A 123 -22.00 41.31 -2.12
N PRO A 124 -22.50 42.29 -1.35
CA PRO A 124 -21.63 43.18 -0.60
C PRO A 124 -20.82 42.38 0.42
N SER A 125 -19.53 42.71 0.53
CA SER A 125 -18.65 42.07 1.51
C SER A 125 -19.18 42.29 2.93
N ARG A 126 -19.68 41.21 3.55
CA ARG A 126 -20.00 41.18 4.99
C ARG A 126 -18.75 40.92 5.85
N LEU A 127 -17.61 40.63 5.24
CA LEU A 127 -16.32 40.41 5.91
C LEU A 127 -15.76 41.71 6.54
N ALA A 128 -16.44 42.84 6.35
CA ALA A 128 -16.10 44.14 6.93
C ALA A 128 -17.09 44.58 8.04
N VAL A 129 -17.33 43.77 9.07
CA VAL A 129 -17.83 44.27 10.37
C VAL A 129 -17.11 43.55 11.52
N GLY A 130 -16.09 44.23 12.05
CA GLY A 130 -15.32 44.02 13.28
C GLY A 130 -15.43 42.67 14.02
N GLY A 131 -14.34 41.89 14.02
CA GLY A 131 -14.08 40.97 15.14
C GLY A 131 -13.01 39.89 14.98
N SER A 132 -12.86 39.24 13.82
CA SER A 132 -12.16 37.92 13.80
C SER A 132 -11.36 37.60 12.51
N VAL A 133 -10.80 38.61 11.86
CA VAL A 133 -10.00 38.42 10.63
C VAL A 133 -8.61 37.85 10.91
N THR A 134 -8.12 37.84 12.16
CA THR A 134 -6.69 37.60 12.43
C THR A 134 -6.35 36.50 13.44
N ARG A 135 -7.33 35.79 14.01
CA ARG A 135 -7.03 34.66 14.91
C ARG A 135 -7.76 33.40 14.45
N LEU A 136 -6.98 32.36 14.11
CA LEU A 136 -7.45 31.00 14.35
C LEU A 136 -7.60 30.82 15.86
N PRO A 137 -8.65 30.14 16.33
CA PRO A 137 -8.65 29.63 17.69
C PRO A 137 -7.36 28.85 17.90
N THR A 138 -6.61 29.18 18.96
CA THR A 138 -5.32 28.54 19.28
C THR A 138 -5.48 27.02 19.35
N GLU A 139 -6.65 26.54 19.75
CA GLU A 139 -7.05 25.13 19.82
C GLU A 139 -7.19 24.46 18.44
N ALA A 140 -7.76 25.14 17.44
CA ALA A 140 -7.89 24.61 16.07
C ALA A 140 -6.52 24.51 15.38
N THR A 141 -5.64 25.49 15.63
CA THR A 141 -4.24 25.45 15.18
C THR A 141 -3.48 24.33 15.90
N ALA A 142 -3.67 24.18 17.20
CA ALA A 142 -3.05 23.14 18.02
C ALA A 142 -3.55 21.74 17.67
N ALA A 143 -4.78 21.55 17.20
CA ALA A 143 -5.27 20.25 16.73
C ALA A 143 -4.69 19.87 15.35
N LEU A 144 -4.51 20.85 14.46
CA LEU A 144 -3.92 20.66 13.12
C LEU A 144 -2.39 20.48 13.16
N VAL A 145 -1.74 21.08 14.14
CA VAL A 145 -0.31 20.90 14.48
C VAL A 145 -0.14 19.78 15.54
N GLY A 146 -1.22 19.29 16.15
CA GLY A 146 -1.22 18.42 17.34
C GLY A 146 -1.06 16.94 17.06
N VAL A 147 -1.08 16.53 15.78
CA VAL A 147 -0.56 15.23 15.34
C VAL A 147 0.98 15.21 15.42
N LEU A 148 1.62 15.99 16.32
CA LEU A 148 3.07 16.22 16.39
C LEU A 148 3.61 16.32 17.84
N GLY A 149 2.83 15.97 18.86
CA GLY A 149 3.39 15.78 20.21
C GLY A 149 4.36 14.60 20.26
N ASP A 150 5.14 14.48 21.33
CA ASP A 150 5.93 13.27 21.61
C ASP A 150 5.01 12.04 21.55
N GLY A 151 5.28 11.11 20.63
CA GLY A 151 4.39 9.97 20.34
C GLY A 151 3.41 10.16 19.17
N SER A 152 3.59 11.18 18.34
CA SER A 152 2.72 11.40 17.19
C SER A 152 2.80 10.33 16.10
N PRO A 153 1.71 10.12 15.32
CA PRO A 153 1.74 9.28 14.11
C PRO A 153 2.82 9.68 13.09
N LEU A 154 3.20 10.96 13.02
CA LEU A 154 4.27 11.42 12.11
C LEU A 154 5.64 10.93 12.58
N ARG A 155 5.98 11.13 13.85
CA ARG A 155 7.26 10.70 14.43
C ARG A 155 7.46 9.19 14.24
N GLY A 156 6.45 8.40 14.61
CA GLY A 156 6.50 6.94 14.43
C GLY A 156 6.67 6.52 12.97
N LEU A 157 6.13 7.30 12.02
CA LEU A 157 6.28 7.02 10.59
C LEU A 157 7.69 7.36 10.09
N LEU A 158 8.29 8.46 10.56
CA LEU A 158 9.67 8.84 10.21
C LEU A 158 10.70 7.89 10.83
N ASP A 159 10.50 7.46 12.09
CA ASP A 159 11.38 6.52 12.78
C ASP A 159 11.36 5.13 12.13
N ALA A 160 10.19 4.66 11.68
CA ALA A 160 10.04 3.38 10.99
C ALA A 160 10.90 3.29 9.71
N LEU A 161 11.12 4.42 9.01
CA LEU A 161 11.97 4.44 7.81
C LEU A 161 13.43 4.10 8.09
N GLY A 162 13.92 4.31 9.32
CA GLY A 162 15.28 3.95 9.72
C GLY A 162 15.48 2.45 9.83
N GLN A 163 14.49 1.75 10.38
CA GLN A 163 14.48 0.29 10.43
C GLN A 163 14.32 -0.31 9.02
N GLU A 164 13.45 0.28 8.19
CA GLU A 164 13.33 -0.10 6.77
C GLU A 164 14.63 0.11 6.00
N ALA A 165 15.37 1.20 6.29
CA ALA A 165 16.70 1.46 5.72
C ALA A 165 17.71 0.39 6.11
N ALA A 166 17.83 0.10 7.40
CA ALA A 166 18.76 -0.91 7.92
C ALA A 166 18.47 -2.29 7.31
N ALA A 167 17.21 -2.73 7.33
CA ALA A 167 16.79 -4.00 6.74
C ALA A 167 17.06 -4.08 5.22
N SER A 168 16.88 -2.96 4.51
CA SER A 168 17.17 -2.90 3.07
C SER A 168 18.66 -3.02 2.77
N VAL A 169 19.52 -2.38 3.58
CA VAL A 169 20.98 -2.48 3.47
C VAL A 169 21.46 -3.89 3.82
N GLU A 170 20.96 -4.48 4.92
CA GLU A 170 21.24 -5.87 5.30
C GLU A 170 20.89 -6.81 4.15
N ALA A 171 19.67 -6.72 3.62
CA ALA A 171 19.21 -7.61 2.57
C ALA A 171 20.06 -7.47 1.30
N ALA A 172 20.50 -6.26 0.96
CA ALA A 172 21.40 -6.03 -0.17
C ALA A 172 22.81 -6.63 0.07
N LEU A 173 23.37 -6.49 1.27
CA LEU A 173 24.66 -7.07 1.64
C LEU A 173 24.63 -8.60 1.64
N LEU A 174 23.61 -9.20 2.28
CA LEU A 174 23.42 -10.64 2.34
C LEU A 174 23.25 -11.23 0.94
N ARG A 175 22.44 -10.60 0.08
CA ARG A 175 22.31 -10.99 -1.34
C ARG A 175 23.66 -10.90 -2.05
N GLY A 176 24.37 -9.78 -1.88
CA GLY A 176 25.66 -9.53 -2.50
C GLY A 176 26.72 -10.57 -2.15
N VAL A 177 26.77 -10.99 -0.88
CA VAL A 177 27.67 -12.07 -0.43
C VAL A 177 27.22 -13.43 -0.96
N THR A 178 25.92 -13.76 -0.85
CA THR A 178 25.38 -15.08 -1.21
C THR A 178 25.63 -15.45 -2.67
N ILE A 179 25.49 -14.49 -3.59
CA ILE A 179 25.65 -14.74 -5.03
C ILE A 179 27.03 -14.35 -5.55
N GLY A 180 27.98 -14.00 -4.66
CA GLY A 180 29.32 -13.57 -5.07
C GLY A 180 29.35 -12.25 -5.84
N ARG A 181 28.35 -11.38 -5.65
CA ARG A 181 28.22 -10.10 -6.39
C ARG A 181 29.43 -9.20 -6.15
N ASN A 182 29.82 -8.42 -7.15
CA ASN A 182 30.90 -7.44 -7.03
C ASN A 182 30.56 -6.41 -5.92
N PRO A 183 31.49 -6.09 -4.99
CA PRO A 183 31.22 -5.14 -3.90
C PRO A 183 30.75 -3.76 -4.35
N ARG A 184 31.24 -3.26 -5.50
CA ARG A 184 30.79 -1.99 -6.10
C ARG A 184 29.34 -2.06 -6.57
N GLN A 185 28.90 -3.24 -7.03
CA GLN A 185 27.50 -3.44 -7.39
C GLN A 185 26.61 -3.51 -6.15
N THR A 186 27.04 -4.21 -5.09
CA THR A 186 26.32 -4.24 -3.82
C THR A 186 26.15 -2.82 -3.25
N ALA A 187 27.21 -2.00 -3.30
CA ALA A 187 27.12 -0.59 -2.89
C ALA A 187 26.14 0.22 -3.74
N ARG A 188 26.02 -0.05 -5.05
CA ARG A 188 25.01 0.56 -5.93
C ARG A 188 23.59 0.18 -5.50
N ASP A 189 23.34 -1.10 -5.27
CA ASP A 189 22.02 -1.61 -4.89
C ASP A 189 21.56 -1.01 -3.54
N ILE A 190 22.49 -0.85 -2.58
CA ILE A 190 22.25 -0.17 -1.30
C ILE A 190 21.86 1.30 -1.51
N ARG A 191 22.57 2.04 -2.37
CA ARG A 191 22.23 3.44 -2.69
C ARG A 191 20.82 3.57 -3.25
N THR A 192 20.43 2.68 -4.16
CA THR A 192 19.07 2.68 -4.73
C THR A 192 18.01 2.43 -3.66
N ALA A 193 18.25 1.50 -2.74
CA ALA A 193 17.32 1.23 -1.64
C ALA A 193 17.14 2.44 -0.70
N LEU A 194 18.24 3.08 -0.30
CA LEU A 194 18.22 4.28 0.54
C LEU A 194 17.50 5.47 -0.15
N GLY A 195 17.64 5.59 -1.47
CA GLY A 195 16.90 6.57 -2.27
C GLY A 195 15.37 6.38 -2.24
N GLY A 196 14.90 5.13 -2.09
CA GLY A 196 13.49 4.83 -1.86
C GLY A 196 12.96 5.44 -0.56
N ASN A 197 13.74 5.35 0.52
CA ASN A 197 13.34 5.88 1.83
C ASN A 197 13.32 7.41 1.83
N LEU A 198 14.27 8.07 1.15
CA LEU A 198 14.21 9.52 0.94
C LEU A 198 12.93 9.91 0.17
N THR A 199 12.61 9.20 -0.91
CA THR A 199 11.39 9.47 -1.70
C THR A 199 10.13 9.37 -0.84
N ARG A 200 10.11 8.40 0.07
CA ARG A 200 9.02 8.22 1.05
C ARG A 200 8.97 9.38 2.04
N ALA A 201 10.10 9.78 2.64
CA ALA A 201 10.20 10.94 3.53
C ALA A 201 9.66 12.22 2.88
N LEU A 202 10.04 12.49 1.63
CA LEU A 202 9.56 13.65 0.87
C LEU A 202 8.04 13.59 0.60
N THR A 203 7.51 12.39 0.33
CA THR A 203 6.06 12.18 0.15
C THR A 203 5.28 12.45 1.43
N ILE A 204 5.80 12.02 2.59
CA ILE A 204 5.20 12.25 3.91
C ILE A 204 5.15 13.75 4.17
N ALA A 205 6.29 14.43 4.05
CA ALA A 205 6.40 15.87 4.28
C ALA A 205 5.36 16.67 3.50
N ARG A 206 5.27 16.40 2.19
CA ARG A 206 4.31 17.05 1.30
C ARG A 206 2.86 16.71 1.66
N THR A 207 2.59 15.45 2.02
CA THR A 207 1.23 15.02 2.41
C THR A 207 0.76 15.73 3.67
N GLU A 208 1.64 15.83 4.67
CA GLU A 208 1.34 16.45 5.95
C GLU A 208 1.22 17.97 5.86
N HIS A 209 2.01 18.62 5.01
CA HIS A 209 1.84 20.02 4.67
C HIS A 209 0.46 20.29 4.04
N LEU A 210 0.12 19.56 2.97
CA LEU A 210 -1.16 19.75 2.26
C LEU A 210 -2.37 19.38 3.13
N ARG A 211 -2.22 18.45 4.09
CA ARG A 211 -3.24 18.12 5.09
C ARG A 211 -3.48 19.30 6.03
N ALA A 212 -2.42 19.86 6.63
CA ALA A 212 -2.52 20.99 7.56
C ALA A 212 -3.18 22.21 6.88
N TYR A 213 -2.76 22.53 5.65
CA TYR A 213 -3.36 23.60 4.86
C TYR A 213 -4.88 23.41 4.69
N ARG A 214 -5.31 22.23 4.20
CA ARG A 214 -6.73 21.96 3.95
C ARG A 214 -7.58 21.92 5.22
N GLY A 215 -7.02 21.38 6.30
CA GLY A 215 -7.69 21.38 7.60
C GLY A 215 -7.97 22.81 8.06
N ALA A 216 -6.95 23.69 8.00
CA ALA A 216 -7.11 25.10 8.35
C ALA A 216 -8.10 25.83 7.43
N THR A 217 -8.09 25.56 6.12
CA THR A 217 -9.11 26.11 5.19
C THR A 217 -10.52 25.72 5.62
N LEU A 218 -10.74 24.44 5.98
CA LEU A 218 -12.07 23.96 6.37
C LEU A 218 -12.53 24.56 7.70
N GLU A 219 -11.65 24.71 8.70
CA GLU A 219 -11.99 25.42 9.95
C GLU A 219 -12.40 26.87 9.67
N ARG A 220 -11.72 27.56 8.76
CA ARG A 220 -12.14 28.92 8.36
C ARG A 220 -13.48 28.93 7.65
N PHE A 221 -13.81 27.92 6.85
CA PHE A 221 -15.15 27.82 6.28
C PHE A 221 -16.21 27.57 7.35
N ARG A 222 -15.89 26.84 8.43
CA ARG A 222 -16.79 26.64 9.59
C ARG A 222 -17.00 27.93 10.38
N ASP A 223 -15.95 28.73 10.58
CA ASP A 223 -16.06 30.05 11.22
C ASP A 223 -17.03 30.98 10.48
N ASN A 224 -17.25 30.75 9.18
CA ASN A 224 -18.16 31.50 8.31
C ASN A 224 -19.40 30.68 7.94
N ALA A 225 -19.84 29.77 8.80
CA ALA A 225 -21.02 28.92 8.56
C ALA A 225 -22.33 29.72 8.44
N ASP A 226 -22.37 30.99 8.87
CA ASP A 226 -23.50 31.90 8.67
C ASP A 226 -23.73 32.23 7.18
N ILE A 227 -22.65 32.32 6.37
CA ILE A 227 -22.73 32.59 4.93
C ILE A 227 -22.34 31.41 4.06
N LEU A 228 -21.63 30.41 4.59
CA LEU A 228 -21.21 29.21 3.87
C LEU A 228 -22.07 28.00 4.24
N ARG A 229 -22.47 27.21 3.24
CA ARG A 229 -23.14 25.91 3.44
C ARG A 229 -22.17 24.73 3.42
N GLY A 230 -21.00 24.91 2.83
CA GLY A 230 -20.08 23.82 2.53
C GLY A 230 -18.92 24.27 1.65
N TRP A 231 -18.31 23.28 0.99
CA TRP A 231 -17.23 23.48 0.05
C TRP A 231 -17.39 22.57 -1.17
N GLN A 232 -16.83 22.99 -2.30
CA GLN A 232 -16.74 22.19 -3.51
C GLN A 232 -15.30 21.73 -3.72
N TRP A 233 -15.13 20.49 -4.13
CA TRP A 233 -13.83 19.93 -4.48
C TRP A 233 -13.30 20.60 -5.74
N ARG A 234 -12.08 21.11 -5.66
CA ARG A 234 -11.39 21.74 -6.79
C ARG A 234 -10.07 21.04 -7.10
N ALA A 235 -10.07 20.32 -8.21
CA ALA A 235 -8.88 19.70 -8.77
C ALA A 235 -8.03 20.71 -9.57
N SER A 236 -6.90 20.24 -10.10
CA SER A 236 -6.08 20.97 -11.07
C SER A 236 -5.97 20.12 -12.34
N PRO A 237 -6.95 20.18 -13.26
CA PRO A 237 -6.95 19.39 -14.48
C PRO A 237 -5.66 19.60 -15.30
N SER A 238 -5.08 18.50 -15.75
CA SER A 238 -3.82 18.43 -16.48
C SER A 238 -3.55 16.96 -16.86
N ALA A 239 -2.62 16.79 -17.78
CA ALA A 239 -1.91 15.54 -18.07
C ALA A 239 -1.51 14.68 -16.86
N ARG A 240 -1.23 15.30 -15.70
CA ARG A 240 -0.72 14.65 -14.48
C ARG A 240 -1.79 14.50 -13.40
N THR A 241 -3.04 14.83 -13.69
CA THR A 241 -4.16 14.66 -12.75
C THR A 241 -4.64 13.23 -12.82
N CYS A 242 -4.77 12.55 -11.68
CA CYS A 242 -5.33 11.22 -11.67
C CYS A 242 -6.85 11.27 -11.94
N ALA A 243 -7.38 10.18 -12.50
CA ALA A 243 -8.81 10.03 -12.82
C ALA A 243 -9.72 10.31 -11.61
N VAL A 244 -9.29 9.91 -10.40
CA VAL A 244 -10.02 10.15 -9.16
C VAL A 244 -10.18 11.64 -8.89
N CYS A 245 -9.10 12.42 -8.97
CA CYS A 245 -9.19 13.87 -8.73
C CYS A 245 -10.04 14.57 -9.80
N LEU A 246 -9.99 14.10 -11.05
CA LEU A 246 -10.83 14.62 -12.13
C LEU A 246 -12.32 14.29 -11.91
N ALA A 247 -12.62 13.07 -11.44
CA ALA A 247 -13.98 12.65 -11.11
C ALA A 247 -14.57 13.40 -9.90
N MET A 248 -13.72 13.74 -8.93
CA MET A 248 -14.15 14.43 -7.72
C MET A 248 -14.35 15.93 -7.94
N ASP A 249 -13.75 16.49 -8.98
CA ASP A 249 -13.82 17.92 -9.26
C ASP A 249 -15.28 18.37 -9.50
N GLY A 250 -15.75 19.34 -8.73
CA GLY A 250 -17.14 19.80 -8.78
C GLY A 250 -18.07 19.18 -7.73
N ARG A 251 -17.65 18.11 -7.04
CA ARG A 251 -18.47 17.52 -5.97
C ARG A 251 -18.55 18.44 -4.76
N GLU A 252 -19.76 18.59 -4.22
CA GLU A 252 -20.05 19.42 -3.05
C GLU A 252 -20.05 18.59 -1.76
N PHE A 253 -19.61 19.21 -0.66
CA PHE A 253 -19.46 18.62 0.66
C PHE A 253 -19.87 19.63 1.73
N GLY A 254 -20.41 19.14 2.84
CA GLY A 254 -20.75 19.97 4.00
C GLY A 254 -19.53 20.43 4.79
N LEU A 255 -19.71 21.42 5.65
CA LEU A 255 -18.65 21.95 6.52
C LEU A 255 -18.12 20.92 7.54
N ASN A 256 -18.89 19.87 7.84
CA ASN A 256 -18.47 18.80 8.75
C ASN A 256 -17.72 17.66 8.04
N GLU A 257 -17.57 17.73 6.72
CA GLU A 257 -16.93 16.70 5.91
C GLU A 257 -15.49 17.10 5.58
N ALA A 258 -14.52 16.38 6.15
CA ALA A 258 -13.13 16.54 5.79
C ALA A 258 -12.88 16.02 4.37
N MET A 259 -12.07 16.74 3.60
CA MET A 259 -11.68 16.31 2.26
C MET A 259 -10.90 14.99 2.32
N PRO A 260 -11.40 13.87 1.75
CA PRO A 260 -10.63 12.64 1.67
C PRO A 260 -9.44 12.85 0.74
N THR A 261 -8.23 12.47 1.13
CA THR A 261 -7.03 12.78 0.33
C THR A 261 -6.16 11.55 0.10
N HIS A 262 -5.31 11.61 -0.92
CA HIS A 262 -4.29 10.61 -1.17
C HIS A 262 -2.90 11.24 -0.97
N PRO A 263 -1.83 10.44 -0.84
CA PRO A 263 -0.47 10.97 -0.75
C PRO A 263 -0.14 11.89 -1.92
N ASN A 264 0.47 13.05 -1.65
CA ASN A 264 0.76 14.10 -2.63
C ASN A 264 -0.47 14.73 -3.34
N CYS A 265 -1.68 14.62 -2.77
CA CYS A 265 -2.90 15.17 -3.37
C CYS A 265 -2.89 16.70 -3.41
N ARG A 266 -2.93 17.28 -4.61
CA ARG A 266 -2.87 18.74 -4.87
C ARG A 266 -4.24 19.45 -4.95
N CYS A 267 -5.32 18.72 -4.67
CA CYS A 267 -6.68 19.28 -4.74
C CYS A 267 -6.94 20.20 -3.54
N THR A 268 -7.79 21.20 -3.77
CA THR A 268 -8.15 22.24 -2.81
C THR A 268 -9.67 22.30 -2.63
N GLN A 269 -10.12 23.06 -1.63
CA GLN A 269 -11.53 23.31 -1.34
C GLN A 269 -11.87 24.73 -1.80
N ILE A 270 -12.99 24.94 -2.48
CA ILE A 270 -13.55 26.28 -2.72
C ILE A 270 -14.86 26.43 -1.95
N PRO A 271 -15.17 27.59 -1.37
CA PRO A 271 -16.35 27.78 -0.54
C PRO A 271 -17.64 27.75 -1.36
N LEU A 272 -18.72 27.28 -0.73
CA LEU A 272 -20.07 27.32 -1.28
C LEU A 272 -20.94 28.24 -0.42
N LEU A 273 -21.41 29.34 -1.01
CA LEU A 273 -22.32 30.28 -0.36
C LEU A 273 -23.68 29.65 -0.08
N ARG A 274 -24.36 30.07 0.99
CA ARG A 274 -25.77 29.69 1.21
C ARG A 274 -26.67 30.26 0.11
N ASP A 275 -27.71 29.49 -0.23
CA ASP A 275 -28.78 29.90 -1.14
C ASP A 275 -28.32 30.39 -2.53
N ARG A 276 -27.15 29.93 -2.96
CA ARG A 276 -26.55 30.22 -4.27
C ARG A 276 -26.08 28.93 -4.95
N PRO A 277 -26.18 28.83 -6.28
CA PRO A 277 -25.59 27.70 -6.98
C PRO A 277 -24.08 27.67 -6.79
N ALA A 278 -23.47 26.51 -7.01
CA ALA A 278 -22.02 26.45 -7.11
C ALA A 278 -21.50 27.25 -8.31
N PRO A 279 -20.25 27.73 -8.26
CA PRO A 279 -19.61 28.43 -9.37
C PRO A 279 -19.68 27.61 -10.67
N THR A 280 -20.06 28.26 -11.77
CA THR A 280 -20.15 27.60 -13.09
C THR A 280 -18.78 27.58 -13.75
N ARG A 281 -18.30 26.38 -14.12
CA ARG A 281 -16.97 26.16 -14.71
C ARG A 281 -16.90 24.80 -15.40
N THR A 282 -15.91 24.61 -16.27
CA THR A 282 -15.57 23.27 -16.77
C THR A 282 -15.12 22.39 -15.61
N LEU A 283 -15.76 21.23 -15.44
CA LEU A 283 -15.39 20.26 -14.40
C LEU A 283 -14.30 19.32 -14.90
N GLY A 284 -13.62 18.65 -13.97
CA GLY A 284 -12.52 17.74 -14.29
C GLY A 284 -12.91 16.59 -15.21
N ALA A 285 -14.14 16.08 -15.10
CA ALA A 285 -14.67 15.05 -15.99
C ALA A 285 -14.90 15.57 -17.42
N ASP A 286 -15.45 16.78 -17.55
CA ASP A 286 -15.69 17.43 -18.85
C ASP A 286 -14.36 17.79 -19.51
N TRP A 287 -13.44 18.41 -18.76
CA TRP A 287 -12.09 18.70 -19.23
C TRP A 287 -11.39 17.43 -19.73
N PHE A 288 -11.56 16.31 -19.02
CA PHE A 288 -10.97 15.03 -19.41
C PHE A 288 -11.56 14.49 -20.71
N ALA A 289 -12.89 14.58 -20.88
CA ALA A 289 -13.58 14.15 -22.09
C ALA A 289 -13.10 14.92 -23.34
N ASP A 290 -12.76 16.20 -23.17
CA ASP A 290 -12.24 17.06 -24.24
C ASP A 290 -10.76 16.81 -24.61
N GLN A 291 -10.02 15.98 -23.85
CA GLN A 291 -8.60 15.73 -24.13
C GLN A 291 -8.39 14.74 -25.28
N ASP A 292 -7.23 14.82 -25.93
CA ASP A 292 -6.80 13.84 -26.91
C ASP A 292 -6.68 12.42 -26.31
N GLU A 293 -6.81 11.40 -27.17
CA GLU A 293 -6.76 10.00 -26.76
C GLU A 293 -5.43 9.65 -26.07
N ALA A 294 -4.32 10.26 -26.47
CA ALA A 294 -3.02 10.05 -25.85
C ALA A 294 -3.01 10.51 -24.38
N THR A 295 -3.59 11.66 -24.08
CA THR A 295 -3.72 12.19 -22.73
C THR A 295 -4.70 11.38 -21.91
N GLN A 296 -5.84 10.99 -22.49
CA GLN A 296 -6.81 10.13 -21.82
C GLN A 296 -6.20 8.77 -21.45
N ARG A 297 -5.48 8.12 -22.38
CA ARG A 297 -4.75 6.86 -22.15
C ARG A 297 -3.65 7.01 -21.11
N ARG A 298 -2.91 8.12 -21.08
CA ARG A 298 -1.90 8.38 -20.04
C ARG A 298 -2.52 8.47 -18.64
N ILE A 299 -3.67 9.11 -18.51
CA ILE A 299 -4.35 9.30 -17.21
C ILE A 299 -5.02 8.00 -16.75
N LEU A 300 -5.70 7.30 -17.65
CA LEU A 300 -6.46 6.09 -17.33
C LEU A 300 -5.60 4.82 -17.35
N GLY A 301 -4.52 4.78 -18.11
CA GLY A 301 -3.88 3.53 -18.51
C GLY A 301 -4.74 2.75 -19.52
N PRO A 302 -4.16 1.74 -20.19
CA PRO A 302 -4.78 1.10 -21.36
C PRO A 302 -6.14 0.47 -21.03
N GLY A 303 -6.21 -0.39 -20.01
CA GLY A 303 -7.46 -1.13 -19.73
C GLY A 303 -8.61 -0.27 -19.23
N ALA A 304 -8.35 0.81 -18.48
CA ALA A 304 -9.43 1.68 -17.99
C ALA A 304 -9.90 2.64 -19.08
N PHE A 305 -8.99 3.05 -19.97
CA PHE A 305 -9.33 3.83 -21.15
C PHE A 305 -10.28 3.08 -22.07
N ASP A 306 -9.99 1.81 -22.38
CA ASP A 306 -10.84 1.03 -23.28
C ASP A 306 -12.27 0.87 -22.72
N LEU A 307 -12.40 0.68 -21.40
CA LEU A 307 -13.70 0.63 -20.73
C LEU A 307 -14.44 1.96 -20.78
N TYR A 308 -13.74 3.07 -20.50
CA TYR A 308 -14.29 4.42 -20.54
C TYR A 308 -14.76 4.79 -21.95
N ARG A 309 -13.92 4.56 -22.98
CA ARG A 309 -14.26 4.80 -24.39
C ARG A 309 -15.46 3.98 -24.85
N SER A 310 -15.61 2.75 -24.34
CA SER A 310 -16.77 1.90 -24.62
C SER A 310 -18.04 2.29 -23.85
N GLY A 311 -18.00 3.33 -23.01
CA GLY A 311 -19.12 3.76 -22.17
C GLY A 311 -19.43 2.82 -21.00
N ARG A 312 -18.57 1.84 -20.72
CA ARG A 312 -18.79 0.83 -19.67
C ARG A 312 -18.43 1.31 -18.26
N ILE A 313 -17.63 2.37 -18.16
CA ILE A 313 -17.30 3.04 -16.90
C ILE A 313 -17.23 4.55 -17.13
N THR A 314 -17.49 5.31 -16.08
CA THR A 314 -17.19 6.72 -15.94
C THR A 314 -15.92 6.90 -15.09
N LEU A 315 -15.41 8.13 -14.97
CA LEU A 315 -14.32 8.40 -14.02
C LEU A 315 -14.75 8.19 -12.57
N GLY A 316 -16.05 8.40 -12.25
CA GLY A 316 -16.62 8.23 -10.93
C GLY A 316 -16.51 6.80 -10.42
N ASP A 317 -16.65 5.82 -11.31
CA ASP A 317 -16.49 4.40 -10.98
C ASP A 317 -15.08 4.06 -10.47
N LEU A 318 -14.08 4.85 -10.83
CA LEU A 318 -12.70 4.68 -10.39
C LEU A 318 -12.44 5.28 -9.00
N VAL A 319 -13.41 5.96 -8.40
CA VAL A 319 -13.26 6.59 -7.08
C VAL A 319 -13.53 5.59 -5.97
N GLY A 320 -12.55 5.42 -5.08
CA GLY A 320 -12.72 4.69 -3.83
C GLY A 320 -12.38 5.58 -2.63
N VAL A 321 -13.13 5.44 -1.55
CA VAL A 321 -12.82 6.08 -0.26
C VAL A 321 -12.72 5.00 0.80
N ARG A 322 -11.75 5.12 1.70
CA ARG A 322 -11.62 4.30 2.90
C ARG A 322 -11.31 5.19 4.09
N ASN A 323 -11.67 4.78 5.30
CA ASN A 323 -11.31 5.51 6.50
C ASN A 323 -10.09 4.86 7.18
N ASP A 324 -9.03 5.61 7.40
CA ASP A 324 -7.87 5.18 8.19
C ASP A 324 -8.04 5.65 9.64
N PRO A 325 -7.92 4.77 10.65
CA PRO A 325 -8.11 5.17 12.05
C PRO A 325 -7.18 6.29 12.54
N ARG A 326 -6.01 6.45 11.91
CA ARG A 326 -5.01 7.47 12.28
C ARG A 326 -5.07 8.70 11.38
N TRP A 327 -5.38 8.50 10.10
CA TRP A 327 -5.26 9.56 9.08
C TRP A 327 -6.61 10.06 8.53
N GLY A 328 -7.70 9.46 8.99
CA GLY A 328 -9.06 9.78 8.56
C GLY A 328 -9.37 9.32 7.13
N PRO A 329 -10.32 9.98 6.47
CA PRO A 329 -10.80 9.53 5.17
C PRO A 329 -9.71 9.70 4.11
N THR A 330 -9.44 8.63 3.38
CA THR A 330 -8.40 8.51 2.37
C THR A 330 -9.04 8.11 1.06
N ILE A 331 -8.78 8.89 0.00
CA ILE A 331 -9.26 8.58 -1.34
C ILE A 331 -8.23 7.73 -2.08
N TYR A 332 -8.69 6.81 -2.92
CA TYR A 332 -7.82 5.97 -3.74
C TYR A 332 -8.50 5.64 -5.08
N ARG A 333 -7.71 5.15 -6.02
CA ARG A 333 -8.22 4.67 -7.30
C ARG A 333 -8.66 3.21 -7.18
N ARG A 334 -9.94 2.93 -7.42
CA ARG A 334 -10.46 1.56 -7.52
C ARG A 334 -9.77 0.82 -8.65
N SER A 335 -9.53 -0.47 -8.45
CA SER A 335 -9.05 -1.34 -9.51
C SER A 335 -10.18 -1.66 -10.47
N LEU A 336 -9.88 -1.98 -11.72
CA LEU A 336 -10.91 -2.37 -12.70
C LEU A 336 -11.68 -3.63 -12.28
N GLY A 337 -11.07 -4.50 -11.47
CA GLY A 337 -11.76 -5.63 -10.85
C GLY A 337 -12.87 -5.18 -9.90
N ASP A 338 -12.60 -4.16 -9.07
CA ASP A 338 -13.61 -3.63 -8.15
C ASP A 338 -14.77 -2.96 -8.89
N VAL A 339 -14.50 -2.31 -10.04
CA VAL A 339 -15.53 -1.63 -10.85
C VAL A 339 -16.46 -2.61 -11.56
N ARG A 340 -15.88 -3.69 -12.12
CA ARG A 340 -16.64 -4.71 -12.87
C ARG A 340 -17.52 -5.59 -11.97
N GLY A 341 -17.21 -5.67 -10.68
CA GLY A 341 -17.98 -6.45 -9.69
C GLY A 341 -19.30 -5.79 -9.28
N GLU A 342 -19.43 -4.47 -9.43
CA GLU A 342 -20.64 -3.70 -9.04
C GLU A 342 -21.46 -3.24 -10.26
N ASN A 343 -20.84 -2.91 -11.41
CA ASN A 343 -21.53 -2.24 -12.53
C ASN A 343 -21.57 -3.03 -13.84
N LEU A 344 -22.27 -4.16 -13.84
CA LEU A 344 -22.88 -4.76 -15.05
C LEU A 344 -24.30 -5.32 -14.81
N SER A 345 -24.96 -4.93 -13.71
CA SER A 345 -26.34 -5.35 -13.41
C SER A 345 -27.37 -4.20 -13.34
N GLY A 346 -26.98 -2.95 -13.63
CA GLY A 346 -27.93 -1.83 -13.57
C GLY A 346 -27.52 -0.66 -14.46
N LEU A 347 -28.00 -0.64 -15.69
CA LEU A 347 -28.16 0.60 -16.46
C LEU A 347 -29.45 1.26 -15.99
N GLY A 348 -29.34 2.39 -15.30
CA GLY A 348 -30.49 3.18 -14.86
C GLY A 348 -30.06 4.46 -14.15
N VAL A 349 -30.09 5.56 -14.90
CA VAL A 349 -30.01 6.92 -14.38
C VAL A 349 -31.19 7.17 -13.43
N ALA A 350 -30.94 7.68 -12.22
CA ALA A 350 -31.92 8.49 -11.50
C ALA A 350 -31.26 9.34 -10.41
N ASP A 351 -31.51 10.64 -10.53
CA ASP A 351 -31.35 11.70 -9.53
C ASP A 351 -32.06 11.39 -8.20
N GLY A 352 -31.64 12.14 -7.16
CA GLY A 352 -32.58 12.61 -6.15
C GLY A 352 -32.34 12.08 -4.74
N ALA A 353 -31.85 12.98 -3.89
CA ALA A 353 -31.77 12.84 -2.45
C ALA A 353 -33.09 12.42 -1.79
N LYS A 354 -33.00 11.61 -0.71
CA LYS A 354 -33.70 11.85 0.56
C LYS A 354 -33.17 10.90 1.63
N GLY A 355 -32.67 11.49 2.72
CA GLY A 355 -32.28 10.77 3.90
C GLY A 355 -33.47 10.18 4.66
N ARG A 356 -33.19 9.12 5.42
CA ARG A 356 -33.84 8.82 6.68
C ARG A 356 -32.86 8.02 7.54
N GLY A 357 -32.56 8.58 8.70
CA GLY A 357 -31.81 7.90 9.76
C GLY A 357 -32.60 6.70 10.28
N GLY A 358 -31.86 5.64 10.57
CA GLY A 358 -32.32 4.42 11.20
C GLY A 358 -31.09 3.64 11.65
N SER A 359 -30.85 3.66 12.96
CA SER A 359 -29.78 3.00 13.69
C SER A 359 -29.56 1.54 13.27
N GLY A 360 -28.34 1.20 12.88
CA GLY A 360 -27.85 -0.18 12.78
C GLY A 360 -26.40 -0.22 13.24
N GLY A 361 -26.15 -0.82 14.40
CA GLY A 361 -24.81 -0.99 14.95
C GLY A 361 -24.01 -2.10 14.26
N SER A 362 -22.68 -1.96 14.38
CA SER A 362 -21.67 -3.03 14.44
C SER A 362 -21.31 -3.85 13.18
N SER A 363 -19.99 -4.08 13.09
CA SER A 363 -19.27 -5.21 12.47
C SER A 363 -18.79 -5.10 11.02
N GLY A 364 -17.51 -5.40 10.83
CA GLY A 364 -16.86 -5.48 9.53
C GLY A 364 -17.32 -6.71 8.76
N ASP A 365 -17.68 -6.52 7.50
CA ASP A 365 -18.23 -7.61 6.71
C ASP A 365 -17.11 -8.34 5.96
N ALA A 366 -16.48 -9.28 6.66
CA ALA A 366 -15.71 -10.33 6.00
C ALA A 366 -16.69 -11.19 5.19
N THR A 367 -16.49 -11.27 3.88
CA THR A 367 -17.39 -12.04 3.00
C THR A 367 -17.49 -13.50 3.49
N PRO A 368 -18.69 -14.09 3.59
CA PRO A 368 -18.91 -15.36 4.28
C PRO A 368 -18.12 -16.54 3.67
N PRO A 369 -17.78 -17.56 4.48
CA PRO A 369 -17.13 -18.78 4.01
C PRO A 369 -18.06 -19.56 3.07
N LYS A 370 -17.53 -20.00 1.92
CA LYS A 370 -18.17 -20.96 1.03
C LYS A 370 -18.28 -22.32 1.71
N THR A 371 -19.39 -23.01 1.45
CA THR A 371 -19.51 -24.44 1.75
C THR A 371 -18.39 -25.20 1.03
N PRO A 372 -17.56 -25.98 1.74
CA PRO A 372 -16.54 -26.82 1.13
C PRO A 372 -17.12 -27.75 0.08
N ILE A 373 -16.47 -27.81 -1.08
CA ILE A 373 -16.78 -28.78 -2.14
C ILE A 373 -15.52 -29.61 -2.35
N ALA A 374 -15.64 -30.93 -2.31
CA ALA A 374 -14.51 -31.82 -2.61
C ALA A 374 -14.07 -31.64 -4.08
N PRO A 375 -12.76 -31.64 -4.37
CA PRO A 375 -12.27 -31.55 -5.74
C PRO A 375 -12.66 -32.81 -6.53
N THR A 376 -12.93 -32.63 -7.82
CA THR A 376 -13.25 -33.75 -8.71
C THR A 376 -11.98 -34.47 -9.18
N ASN A 377 -12.09 -35.76 -9.52
CA ASN A 377 -10.97 -36.50 -10.11
C ASN A 377 -10.43 -35.83 -11.38
N ARG A 378 -11.30 -35.18 -12.15
CA ARG A 378 -10.93 -34.42 -13.35
C ARG A 378 -10.08 -33.18 -13.02
N ALA A 379 -10.48 -32.41 -12.02
CA ALA A 379 -9.70 -31.25 -11.57
C ALA A 379 -8.33 -31.68 -10.99
N LEU A 380 -8.32 -32.76 -10.19
CA LEU A 380 -7.09 -33.32 -9.63
C LEU A 380 -6.15 -33.86 -10.72
N ALA A 381 -6.67 -34.53 -11.74
CA ALA A 381 -5.86 -35.01 -12.87
C ALA A 381 -5.21 -33.84 -13.63
N ALA A 382 -5.96 -32.79 -13.93
CA ALA A 382 -5.43 -31.61 -14.61
C ALA A 382 -4.35 -30.89 -13.76
N ALA A 383 -4.57 -30.77 -12.44
CA ALA A 383 -3.57 -30.22 -11.54
C ALA A 383 -2.28 -31.06 -11.51
N ARG A 384 -2.39 -32.40 -11.48
CA ARG A 384 -1.22 -33.29 -11.50
C ARG A 384 -0.40 -33.17 -12.79
N THR A 385 -1.06 -33.12 -13.94
CA THR A 385 -0.38 -32.90 -15.22
C THR A 385 0.42 -31.60 -15.21
N GLU A 386 -0.13 -30.53 -14.64
CA GLU A 386 0.60 -29.27 -14.54
C GLU A 386 1.71 -29.34 -13.49
N GLU A 387 1.48 -30.01 -12.35
CA GLU A 387 2.51 -30.24 -11.32
C GLU A 387 3.77 -30.89 -11.91
N ASP A 388 3.61 -31.86 -12.81
CA ASP A 388 4.74 -32.50 -13.50
C ASP A 388 5.54 -31.50 -14.35
N ARG A 389 4.83 -30.57 -15.01
CA ARG A 389 5.44 -29.52 -15.83
C ARG A 389 6.18 -28.48 -14.98
N ILE A 390 5.56 -28.00 -13.91
CA ILE A 390 6.11 -26.89 -13.10
C ILE A 390 7.13 -27.37 -12.06
N ARG A 391 7.15 -28.66 -11.69
CA ARG A 391 8.09 -29.23 -10.70
C ARG A 391 9.54 -28.91 -11.00
N ALA A 392 9.96 -29.02 -12.26
CA ALA A 392 11.34 -28.81 -12.67
C ALA A 392 11.74 -27.32 -12.78
N GLN A 393 10.81 -26.39 -12.64
CA GLN A 393 11.10 -24.97 -12.79
C GLN A 393 11.96 -24.44 -11.62
N ARG A 394 12.80 -23.43 -11.92
CA ARG A 394 13.69 -22.77 -10.95
C ARG A 394 13.17 -21.40 -10.49
N PHE A 395 11.90 -21.17 -10.76
CA PHE A 395 11.07 -20.04 -10.37
C PHE A 395 9.69 -20.58 -9.99
N GLU A 396 8.87 -19.79 -9.31
CA GLU A 396 7.51 -20.21 -8.95
C GLU A 396 6.54 -19.99 -10.09
N SER A 397 5.62 -20.92 -10.26
CA SER A 397 4.51 -20.86 -11.20
C SER A 397 3.26 -21.41 -10.56
N ALA A 398 2.11 -20.85 -10.93
CA ALA A 398 0.82 -21.21 -10.40
C ALA A 398 -0.15 -21.62 -11.51
N PHE A 399 -1.04 -22.52 -11.15
CA PHE A 399 -2.08 -23.02 -12.01
C PHE A 399 -3.35 -23.31 -11.21
N ALA A 400 -4.51 -23.05 -11.82
CA ALA A 400 -5.78 -23.37 -11.22
C ALA A 400 -6.80 -23.85 -12.24
N VAL A 401 -7.61 -24.82 -11.82
CA VAL A 401 -8.69 -25.41 -12.61
C VAL A 401 -9.97 -25.48 -11.81
N ASP A 402 -11.10 -25.36 -12.48
CA ASP A 402 -12.41 -25.59 -11.87
C ASP A 402 -12.78 -27.09 -11.79
N ARG A 403 -13.96 -27.40 -11.22
CA ARG A 403 -14.48 -28.77 -11.10
C ARG A 403 -14.60 -29.54 -12.43
N MET A 404 -14.65 -28.84 -13.57
CA MET A 404 -14.74 -29.43 -14.91
C MET A 404 -13.36 -29.61 -15.55
N GLY A 405 -12.28 -29.23 -14.85
CA GLY A 405 -10.92 -29.24 -15.39
C GLY A 405 -10.64 -28.09 -16.35
N ARG A 406 -11.47 -27.03 -16.37
CA ARG A 406 -11.22 -25.84 -17.19
C ARG A 406 -10.20 -24.96 -16.48
N VAL A 407 -9.19 -24.49 -17.21
CA VAL A 407 -8.15 -23.62 -16.67
C VAL A 407 -8.75 -22.26 -16.31
N LEU A 408 -8.58 -21.86 -15.05
CA LEU A 408 -8.95 -20.55 -14.53
C LEU A 408 -7.76 -19.61 -14.46
N LEU A 409 -6.56 -20.16 -14.28
CA LEU A 409 -5.32 -19.41 -14.10
C LEU A 409 -4.12 -20.28 -14.50
N GLN A 410 -3.17 -19.70 -15.22
CA GLN A 410 -1.84 -20.26 -15.45
C GLN A 410 -0.86 -19.10 -15.52
N LYS A 411 0.17 -19.10 -14.67
CA LYS A 411 1.02 -17.93 -14.50
C LYS A 411 2.40 -18.30 -13.97
N ASP A 412 3.42 -17.83 -14.67
CA ASP A 412 4.79 -17.85 -14.17
C ASP A 412 5.05 -16.62 -13.29
N GLY A 413 5.76 -16.83 -12.19
CA GLY A 413 6.13 -15.84 -11.19
C GLY A 413 7.61 -15.50 -11.19
N GLY A 414 8.06 -14.95 -10.07
CA GLY A 414 9.46 -14.69 -9.78
C GLY A 414 10.17 -15.90 -9.18
N LYS A 415 11.40 -15.69 -8.69
CA LYS A 415 12.26 -16.77 -8.20
C LYS A 415 11.67 -17.57 -7.03
N ARG A 416 10.90 -16.92 -6.15
CA ARG A 416 10.34 -17.46 -4.90
C ARG A 416 8.99 -16.82 -4.54
N GLU A 417 8.28 -16.33 -5.55
CA GLU A 417 6.95 -15.78 -5.35
C GLU A 417 6.19 -15.77 -6.67
N VAL A 418 4.89 -15.96 -6.59
CA VAL A 418 3.95 -15.67 -7.68
C VAL A 418 2.87 -14.72 -7.14
N SER A 419 2.65 -13.60 -7.84
CA SER A 419 1.74 -12.54 -7.40
C SER A 419 0.44 -12.57 -8.19
N PHE A 420 -0.68 -12.37 -7.49
CA PHE A 420 -2.02 -12.35 -8.08
C PHE A 420 -2.67 -10.97 -7.98
N THR A 421 -3.26 -10.54 -9.08
CA THR A 421 -4.13 -9.38 -9.14
C THR A 421 -5.45 -9.68 -8.42
N ARG A 422 -6.16 -8.63 -7.99
CA ARG A 422 -7.50 -8.80 -7.41
C ARG A 422 -8.48 -9.50 -8.34
N GLN A 423 -8.34 -9.33 -9.66
CA GLN A 423 -9.17 -10.05 -10.64
C GLN A 423 -8.88 -11.55 -10.62
N GLU A 424 -7.61 -11.96 -10.64
CA GLU A 424 -7.22 -13.38 -10.58
C GLU A 424 -7.72 -14.01 -9.28
N MET A 425 -7.53 -13.33 -8.13
CA MET A 425 -8.08 -13.76 -6.84
C MET A 425 -9.61 -13.91 -6.87
N GLY A 426 -10.30 -12.97 -7.53
CA GLY A 426 -11.75 -13.02 -7.74
C GLY A 426 -12.19 -14.18 -8.63
N THR A 427 -11.44 -14.52 -9.69
CA THR A 427 -11.71 -15.68 -10.55
C THR A 427 -11.57 -16.99 -9.77
N LEU A 428 -10.47 -17.13 -9.02
CA LEU A 428 -10.24 -18.30 -8.16
C LEU A 428 -11.34 -18.43 -7.12
N ARG A 429 -11.69 -17.32 -6.47
CA ARG A 429 -12.75 -17.28 -5.48
C ARG A 429 -14.11 -17.55 -6.09
N GLY A 430 -14.43 -17.03 -7.27
CA GLY A 430 -15.73 -17.22 -7.93
C GLY A 430 -15.95 -18.64 -8.44
N GLY A 431 -14.87 -19.36 -8.76
CA GLY A 431 -14.92 -20.73 -9.25
C GLY A 431 -15.56 -21.72 -8.27
N ILE A 432 -16.09 -22.81 -8.83
CA ILE A 432 -16.70 -23.91 -8.09
C ILE A 432 -15.77 -25.13 -8.17
N GLY A 433 -15.41 -25.69 -7.02
CA GLY A 433 -14.56 -26.89 -6.98
C GLY A 433 -13.10 -26.63 -7.38
N VAL A 434 -12.58 -25.42 -7.12
CA VAL A 434 -11.28 -24.99 -7.65
C VAL A 434 -10.13 -25.72 -6.97
N VAL A 435 -9.29 -26.35 -7.80
CA VAL A 435 -7.98 -26.87 -7.39
C VAL A 435 -6.92 -25.90 -7.87
N PHE A 436 -6.11 -25.41 -6.94
CA PHE A 436 -4.95 -24.56 -7.22
C PHE A 436 -3.68 -25.32 -6.88
N THR A 437 -2.65 -25.22 -7.72
CA THR A 437 -1.33 -25.78 -7.48
C THR A 437 -0.22 -24.79 -7.87
N HIS A 438 0.89 -24.83 -7.15
CA HIS A 438 2.12 -24.11 -7.48
C HIS A 438 3.36 -24.92 -7.10
N ASN A 439 4.53 -24.55 -7.61
CA ASN A 439 5.78 -25.21 -7.24
C ASN A 439 6.61 -24.39 -6.25
N HIS A 440 7.33 -25.08 -5.36
CA HIS A 440 8.36 -24.47 -4.51
C HIS A 440 9.75 -24.90 -5.00
N PRO A 441 10.51 -24.02 -5.69
CA PRO A 441 11.75 -24.41 -6.37
C PRO A 441 12.96 -24.54 -5.43
N ASP A 442 12.86 -24.13 -4.16
CA ASP A 442 14.01 -24.01 -3.26
C ASP A 442 14.75 -25.33 -2.98
N GLY A 443 14.05 -26.47 -3.02
CA GLY A 443 14.66 -27.80 -2.84
C GLY A 443 15.72 -28.13 -3.89
N TRP A 444 15.59 -27.59 -5.12
CA TRP A 444 16.54 -27.81 -6.21
C TRP A 444 17.93 -27.19 -6.01
N ARG A 445 18.11 -26.44 -4.93
CA ARG A 445 19.40 -25.84 -4.55
C ARG A 445 20.29 -26.81 -3.79
N PHE A 446 19.74 -27.94 -3.36
CA PHE A 446 20.42 -28.96 -2.58
C PHE A 446 20.66 -30.21 -3.43
N GLN A 447 21.66 -31.00 -3.03
CA GLN A 447 21.92 -32.29 -3.67
C GLN A 447 20.82 -33.29 -3.27
N PRO A 448 20.50 -34.32 -4.08
CA PRO A 448 19.44 -35.28 -3.78
C PRO A 448 19.56 -36.01 -2.43
N ASN A 449 20.77 -36.14 -1.89
CA ASN A 449 21.04 -36.74 -0.58
C ASN A 449 20.91 -35.76 0.60
N ASP A 450 20.71 -34.46 0.34
CA ASP A 450 20.44 -33.47 1.38
C ASP A 450 18.95 -33.49 1.72
N PRO A 451 18.56 -33.61 3.00
CA PRO A 451 17.16 -33.63 3.42
C PRO A 451 16.32 -32.45 2.91
N ARG A 452 16.95 -31.28 2.68
CA ARG A 452 16.28 -30.08 2.17
C ARG A 452 15.92 -30.18 0.69
N PHE A 453 16.46 -31.16 -0.04
CA PHE A 453 16.07 -31.45 -1.41
C PHE A 453 14.58 -31.79 -1.53
N ALA A 454 13.98 -32.38 -0.49
CA ALA A 454 12.56 -32.69 -0.48
C ALA A 454 11.67 -31.45 -0.66
N GLY A 455 12.16 -30.27 -0.28
CA GLY A 455 11.44 -29.00 -0.38
C GLY A 455 10.33 -28.83 0.66
N ASN A 456 9.96 -27.56 0.85
CA ASN A 456 9.07 -27.16 1.92
C ASN A 456 7.60 -27.15 1.50
N SER A 457 6.71 -27.38 2.48
CA SER A 457 5.26 -27.34 2.28
C SER A 457 4.72 -25.89 2.21
N PHE A 458 3.49 -25.63 2.67
CA PHE A 458 2.86 -24.32 2.61
C PHE A 458 3.49 -23.30 3.58
N SER A 459 3.49 -22.04 3.17
CA SER A 459 3.90 -20.88 3.94
C SER A 459 2.71 -20.18 4.62
N LYS A 460 3.00 -19.17 5.43
CA LYS A 460 1.98 -18.25 5.96
C LYS A 460 1.17 -17.55 4.87
N ALA A 461 1.82 -17.19 3.76
CA ALA A 461 1.17 -16.51 2.64
C ALA A 461 0.21 -17.45 1.91
N ASP A 462 0.56 -18.73 1.79
CA ASP A 462 -0.30 -19.77 1.20
C ASP A 462 -1.58 -19.98 2.01
N LEU A 463 -1.47 -20.00 3.34
CA LEU A 463 -2.65 -20.09 4.22
C LEU A 463 -3.54 -18.85 4.13
N GLN A 464 -2.96 -17.66 4.09
CA GLN A 464 -3.72 -16.43 3.86
C GLN A 464 -4.44 -16.50 2.50
N PHE A 465 -3.71 -16.90 1.47
CA PHE A 465 -4.23 -17.06 0.12
C PHE A 465 -5.42 -18.03 0.08
N ALA A 466 -5.31 -19.20 0.72
CA ALA A 466 -6.41 -20.16 0.83
C ALA A 466 -7.63 -19.57 1.55
N CYS A 467 -7.43 -18.81 2.64
CA CYS A 467 -8.51 -18.18 3.39
C CYS A 467 -9.26 -17.11 2.57
N THR A 468 -8.53 -16.35 1.75
CA THR A 468 -9.07 -15.30 0.90
C THR A 468 -9.75 -15.85 -0.36
N THR A 469 -9.17 -16.87 -1.00
CA THR A 469 -9.69 -17.46 -2.25
C THR A 469 -10.73 -18.55 -2.03
N GLN A 470 -10.77 -19.15 -0.84
CA GLN A 470 -11.74 -20.18 -0.47
C GLN A 470 -11.77 -21.39 -1.42
N LEU A 471 -10.59 -21.92 -1.76
CA LEU A 471 -10.39 -23.03 -2.70
C LEU A 471 -10.92 -24.37 -2.18
N SER A 472 -11.19 -25.31 -3.09
CA SER A 472 -11.49 -26.70 -2.74
C SER A 472 -10.26 -27.48 -2.32
N GLU A 473 -9.12 -27.22 -2.98
CA GLU A 473 -7.83 -27.78 -2.59
C GLU A 473 -6.70 -26.85 -3.05
N LEU A 474 -5.77 -26.57 -2.14
CA LEU A 474 -4.51 -25.90 -2.40
C LEU A 474 -3.38 -26.94 -2.41
N ARG A 475 -2.51 -26.91 -3.41
CA ARG A 475 -1.47 -27.91 -3.64
C ARG A 475 -0.12 -27.25 -3.85
N VAL A 476 0.94 -27.93 -3.43
CA VAL A 476 2.33 -27.53 -3.68
C VAL A 476 3.10 -28.72 -4.21
N VAL A 477 3.83 -28.53 -5.32
CA VAL A 477 4.79 -29.51 -5.82
C VAL A 477 6.23 -29.07 -5.54
N THR A 478 7.01 -29.99 -4.98
CA THR A 478 8.44 -29.81 -4.67
C THR A 478 9.25 -30.85 -5.45
N PRO A 479 10.60 -30.93 -5.31
CA PRO A 479 11.37 -31.93 -6.04
C PRO A 479 10.90 -33.37 -5.81
N THR A 480 10.48 -33.72 -4.59
CA THR A 480 10.09 -35.11 -4.24
C THR A 480 8.65 -35.27 -3.72
N ARG A 481 7.91 -34.19 -3.47
CA ARG A 481 6.59 -34.27 -2.81
C ARG A 481 5.50 -33.46 -3.51
N ARG A 482 4.26 -33.94 -3.37
CA ARG A 482 3.04 -33.19 -3.68
C ARG A 482 2.22 -33.01 -2.40
N TYR A 483 2.25 -31.82 -1.84
CA TYR A 483 1.44 -31.45 -0.68
C TYR A 483 0.03 -31.07 -1.11
N TYR A 484 -0.96 -31.35 -0.25
CA TYR A 484 -2.33 -30.88 -0.40
C TYR A 484 -2.84 -30.27 0.91
N LEU A 485 -3.74 -29.31 0.79
CA LEU A 485 -4.45 -28.67 1.89
C LEU A 485 -5.90 -28.41 1.48
N ARG A 486 -6.85 -28.90 2.29
CA ARG A 486 -8.29 -28.76 2.08
C ARG A 486 -8.94 -27.98 3.22
N PRO A 487 -10.02 -27.23 2.92
CA PRO A 487 -10.73 -26.46 3.94
C PRO A 487 -11.26 -27.33 5.08
N PRO A 488 -11.51 -26.73 6.26
CA PRO A 488 -12.30 -27.38 7.29
C PRO A 488 -13.77 -27.48 6.87
N ALA A 489 -14.57 -28.27 7.60
CA ALA A 489 -15.99 -28.48 7.31
C ALA A 489 -16.81 -27.17 7.19
N LYS A 490 -16.41 -26.12 7.92
CA LYS A 490 -17.03 -24.78 7.88
C LYS A 490 -16.55 -23.88 6.74
N GLY A 491 -15.60 -24.34 5.92
CA GLY A 491 -14.99 -23.55 4.86
C GLY A 491 -13.86 -22.65 5.32
N TRP A 492 -13.19 -22.07 4.32
CA TRP A 492 -12.16 -21.05 4.49
C TRP A 492 -12.77 -19.72 4.93
N SER A 493 -12.15 -19.06 5.91
CA SER A 493 -12.68 -17.82 6.49
C SER A 493 -11.57 -16.78 6.67
N GLU A 494 -11.71 -15.65 5.96
CA GLU A 494 -10.81 -14.51 6.11
C GLU A 494 -10.96 -13.85 7.50
N ALA A 495 -12.17 -13.90 8.09
CA ALA A 495 -12.37 -13.49 9.47
C ALA A 495 -11.54 -14.37 10.41
N THR A 496 -11.65 -15.69 10.30
CA THR A 496 -10.89 -16.65 11.12
C THR A 496 -9.38 -16.49 10.92
N TRP A 497 -8.94 -16.19 9.70
CA TRP A 497 -7.55 -15.83 9.43
C TRP A 497 -7.10 -14.64 10.28
N ASN A 498 -7.83 -13.53 10.20
CA ASN A 498 -7.46 -12.27 10.85
C ASN A 498 -7.60 -12.31 12.38
N THR A 499 -8.56 -13.07 12.92
CA THR A 499 -8.85 -13.07 14.36
C THR A 499 -8.10 -14.14 15.15
N GLU A 500 -7.85 -15.32 14.58
CA GLU A 500 -7.30 -16.46 15.34
C GLU A 500 -6.15 -17.16 14.61
N MET A 501 -6.34 -17.56 13.34
CA MET A 501 -5.42 -18.46 12.66
C MET A 501 -4.04 -17.84 12.43
N LYS A 502 -3.96 -16.56 12.06
CA LYS A 502 -2.68 -15.86 11.90
C LYS A 502 -1.86 -15.85 13.19
N ALA A 503 -2.50 -15.52 14.32
CA ALA A 503 -1.84 -15.50 15.62
C ALA A 503 -1.41 -16.91 16.06
N PHE A 504 -2.26 -17.91 15.82
CA PHE A 504 -1.94 -19.30 16.10
C PHE A 504 -0.76 -19.79 15.25
N TYR A 505 -0.72 -19.46 13.95
CA TYR A 505 0.41 -19.79 13.07
C TYR A 505 1.72 -19.22 13.61
N GLU A 506 1.75 -17.95 14.00
CA GLU A 506 2.95 -17.29 14.55
C GLU A 506 3.41 -17.96 15.86
N LYS A 507 2.46 -18.38 16.71
CA LYS A 507 2.76 -19.14 17.92
C LYS A 507 3.29 -20.54 17.61
N ALA A 508 2.66 -21.26 16.67
CA ALA A 508 3.09 -22.58 16.22
C ALA A 508 4.49 -22.53 15.61
N TYR A 509 4.79 -21.52 14.79
CA TYR A 509 6.11 -21.27 14.21
C TYR A 509 7.19 -21.19 15.30
N LYS A 510 6.99 -20.34 16.32
CA LYS A 510 7.96 -20.18 17.41
C LYS A 510 8.15 -21.48 18.20
N ALA A 511 7.05 -22.19 18.50
CA ALA A 511 7.10 -23.45 19.24
C ALA A 511 7.84 -24.55 18.47
N VAL A 512 7.53 -24.73 17.17
CA VAL A 512 8.21 -25.71 16.31
C VAL A 512 9.68 -25.38 16.17
N GLN A 513 10.04 -24.11 15.93
CA GLN A 513 11.45 -23.70 15.86
C GLN A 513 12.21 -24.05 17.15
N ALA A 514 11.63 -23.75 18.31
CA ALA A 514 12.24 -24.07 19.59
C ALA A 514 12.40 -25.59 19.80
N ASP A 515 11.37 -26.37 19.49
CA ASP A 515 11.38 -27.83 19.61
C ASP A 515 12.45 -28.47 18.70
N LEU A 516 12.51 -28.05 17.44
CA LEU A 516 13.47 -28.60 16.48
C LEU A 516 14.90 -28.14 16.78
N ILE A 517 15.11 -26.89 17.21
CA ILE A 517 16.44 -26.42 17.63
C ILE A 517 16.94 -27.21 18.84
N ARG A 518 16.06 -27.56 19.79
CA ARG A 518 16.43 -28.43 20.91
C ARG A 518 16.86 -29.81 20.42
N LYS A 519 16.09 -30.45 19.51
CA LYS A 519 16.50 -31.73 18.90
C LYS A 519 17.84 -31.67 18.18
N VAL A 520 18.17 -30.53 17.54
CA VAL A 520 19.49 -30.31 16.94
C VAL A 520 20.60 -30.24 18.00
N LYS A 521 20.36 -29.52 19.11
CA LYS A 521 21.31 -29.44 20.23
C LYS A 521 21.54 -30.80 20.90
N ASP A 522 20.49 -31.61 20.99
CA ASP A 522 20.53 -32.94 21.62
C ASP A 522 21.10 -34.01 20.67
N GLY A 523 21.50 -33.64 19.44
CA GLY A 523 22.07 -34.56 18.45
C GLY A 523 21.06 -35.54 17.83
N ILE A 524 19.76 -35.34 18.07
CA ILE A 524 18.67 -36.18 17.55
C ILE A 524 18.45 -35.94 16.05
N MET A 525 18.75 -34.75 15.56
CA MET A 525 18.65 -34.40 14.14
C MET A 525 19.68 -33.33 13.75
N THR A 526 19.97 -33.25 12.46
CA THR A 526 20.84 -32.24 11.86
C THR A 526 20.09 -30.93 11.59
N LEU A 527 20.83 -29.85 11.37
CA LEU A 527 20.25 -28.56 10.96
C LEU A 527 19.52 -28.66 9.61
N ALA A 528 20.02 -29.48 8.68
CA ALA A 528 19.38 -29.70 7.39
C ALA A 528 18.03 -30.41 7.52
N GLU A 529 17.95 -31.45 8.36
CA GLU A 529 16.68 -32.13 8.67
C GLU A 529 15.70 -31.19 9.37
N LYS A 530 16.18 -30.34 10.27
CA LYS A 530 15.35 -29.33 10.95
C LYS A 530 14.77 -28.32 9.95
N ASP A 531 15.58 -27.84 9.00
CA ASP A 531 15.11 -26.90 7.98
C ASP A 531 14.10 -27.56 7.03
N ALA A 532 14.32 -28.83 6.66
CA ALA A 532 13.40 -29.61 5.82
C ALA A 532 12.06 -29.94 6.51
N ALA A 533 12.07 -30.15 7.83
CA ALA A 533 10.87 -30.52 8.60
C ALA A 533 10.01 -29.32 9.04
N THR A 534 10.60 -28.13 9.13
CA THR A 534 10.00 -26.95 9.78
C THR A 534 8.58 -26.65 9.29
N ASP A 535 8.41 -26.41 7.99
CA ASP A 535 7.12 -25.92 7.46
C ASP A 535 6.04 -27.01 7.55
N HIS A 536 6.43 -28.27 7.36
CA HIS A 536 5.53 -29.41 7.52
C HIS A 536 4.98 -29.52 8.96
N GLU A 537 5.86 -29.44 9.96
CA GLU A 537 5.50 -29.50 11.38
C GLU A 537 4.59 -28.35 11.81
N ILE A 538 4.81 -27.14 11.28
CA ILE A 538 3.93 -25.99 11.52
C ILE A 538 2.55 -26.28 10.93
N LEU A 539 2.49 -26.72 9.68
CA LEU A 539 1.24 -26.96 8.99
C LEU A 539 0.43 -28.11 9.61
N LEU A 540 1.07 -29.16 10.13
CA LEU A 540 0.38 -30.21 10.89
C LEU A 540 -0.36 -29.64 12.11
N ARG A 541 0.31 -28.78 12.90
CA ARG A 541 -0.29 -28.17 14.09
C ARG A 541 -1.43 -27.22 13.73
N VAL A 542 -1.26 -26.41 12.69
CA VAL A 542 -2.28 -25.48 12.21
C VAL A 542 -3.47 -26.23 11.62
N ALA A 543 -3.24 -27.23 10.78
CA ALA A 543 -4.31 -28.04 10.18
C ALA A 543 -5.12 -28.77 11.24
N SER A 544 -4.45 -29.39 12.22
CA SER A 544 -5.10 -30.05 13.35
C SER A 544 -5.97 -29.09 14.18
N LYS A 545 -5.45 -27.91 14.52
CA LYS A 545 -6.17 -26.90 15.32
C LYS A 545 -7.45 -26.41 14.63
N PHE A 546 -7.41 -26.21 13.31
CA PHE A 546 -8.52 -25.62 12.56
C PHE A 546 -9.36 -26.64 11.79
N GLY A 547 -9.07 -27.94 11.90
CA GLY A 547 -9.82 -29.01 11.25
C GLY A 547 -9.62 -29.10 9.73
N MET A 548 -8.46 -28.67 9.22
CA MET A 548 -8.11 -28.79 7.80
C MET A 548 -7.58 -30.20 7.50
N SER A 549 -7.80 -30.68 6.28
CA SER A 549 -7.14 -31.92 5.81
C SER A 549 -5.86 -31.56 5.07
N TYR A 550 -4.73 -31.99 5.61
CA TYR A 550 -3.39 -31.71 5.11
C TYR A 550 -2.58 -33.00 5.01
N GLY A 551 -1.75 -33.09 3.97
CA GLY A 551 -0.85 -34.23 3.79
C GLY A 551 0.01 -34.06 2.54
N TYR A 552 0.74 -35.11 2.18
CA TYR A 552 1.49 -35.18 0.94
C TYR A 552 1.58 -36.61 0.42
N THR A 553 1.92 -36.74 -0.85
CA THR A 553 2.43 -37.98 -1.45
C THR A 553 3.89 -37.78 -1.83
N GLU A 554 4.68 -38.83 -1.66
CA GLU A 554 6.04 -38.90 -2.23
C GLU A 554 5.95 -39.50 -3.63
N ASP A 555 6.84 -39.03 -4.50
CA ASP A 555 6.95 -39.47 -5.89
C ASP A 555 8.04 -40.52 -6.09
#